data_AF-A0A318SLK6-F1
#
_entry.id   AF-A0A318SLK6-F1
#
_cell.length_a   1.000
_cell.length_b   1.000
_cell.length_c   1.000
_cell.angle_alpha   90.00
_cell.angle_beta   90.00
_cell.angle_gamma   90.00
#
_symmetry.space_group_name_H-M   'P 1'
#
loop_
_entity.id
_entity.type
_entity.pdbx_description
1 polymer ?
#
loop_
_entity_poly.entity_id
_entity_poly.type
_entity_poly.pdbx_seq_one_letter_code
_entity_poly.pdbx_strand_id
1 'polypeptide(L)'
;MRTTLDLPDPLFRMLKARAALDGTSLKDLVIRLVQRGLSEPTPAEPTERAPFPVLIPATGQPFPVPAELLSNAGLMELATAEEDARSLALMRGQR
;
A
#
# COMPACT_ATOMS: atom_id res chain seq x y z
N MET A 1 -31.31 16.70 0.84
CA MET A 1 -32.56 16.01 1.25
C MET A 1 -32.26 15.11 2.46
N ARG A 2 -33.26 14.79 3.29
CA ARG A 2 -33.10 13.81 4.39
C ARG A 2 -33.55 12.45 3.87
N THR A 3 -32.65 11.48 3.93
CA THR A 3 -32.88 10.10 3.48
C THR A 3 -32.61 9.16 4.64
N THR A 4 -33.46 8.15 4.80
CA THR A 4 -33.27 7.06 5.76
C THR A 4 -32.66 5.88 4.99
N LEU A 5 -31.57 5.30 5.52
CA LEU A 5 -30.87 4.17 4.92
C LEU A 5 -30.77 3.06 5.96
N ASP A 6 -31.17 1.85 5.59
CA ASP A 6 -31.00 0.67 6.44
C ASP A 6 -29.60 0.11 6.25
N LEU A 7 -28.82 0.08 7.34
CA LEU A 7 -27.46 -0.43 7.36
C LEU A 7 -27.38 -1.58 8.37
N PRO A 8 -26.72 -2.71 8.03
CA PRO A 8 -26.43 -3.75 9.01
C PRO A 8 -25.68 -3.19 10.22
N ASP A 9 -26.03 -3.64 11.43
CA ASP A 9 -25.41 -3.15 12.67
C ASP A 9 -23.86 -3.22 12.65
N PRO A 10 -23.23 -4.31 12.15
CA PRO A 10 -21.77 -4.36 12.05
C PRO A 10 -21.18 -3.27 11.15
N LEU A 11 -21.84 -2.97 10.03
CA LEU A 11 -21.41 -1.93 9.09
C LEU A 11 -21.54 -0.55 9.73
N PHE A 12 -22.65 -0.29 10.41
CA PHE A 12 -22.88 0.98 11.08
C PHE A 12 -21.85 1.26 12.18
N ARG A 13 -21.49 0.23 12.98
CA ARG A 13 -20.41 0.33 13.98
C ARG A 13 -19.07 0.67 13.33
N MET A 14 -18.74 0.00 12.23
CA MET A 14 -17.50 0.25 11.50
C MET A 14 -17.44 1.68 10.94
N LEU A 15 -18.54 2.19 10.39
CA LEU A 15 -18.64 3.58 9.91
C LEU A 15 -18.45 4.58 11.05
N LYS A 16 -19.03 4.33 12.23
CA LYS A 16 -18.82 5.18 13.41
C LYS A 16 -17.36 5.18 13.87
N ALA A 17 -16.75 4.02 13.98
CA ALA A 17 -15.34 3.89 14.36
C ALA A 17 -14.45 4.64 13.36
N ARG A 18 -14.71 4.47 12.06
CA ARG A 18 -13.95 5.17 11.00
C ARG A 18 -14.13 6.68 11.07
N ALA A 19 -15.35 7.17 11.27
CA ALA A 19 -15.61 8.60 11.41
C ALA A 19 -14.86 9.21 12.60
N ALA A 20 -14.80 8.50 13.73
CA ALA A 20 -14.05 8.92 14.91
C ALA A 20 -12.53 8.97 14.64
N LEU A 21 -11.98 7.95 13.98
CA LEU A 21 -10.56 7.90 13.60
C LEU A 21 -10.18 9.01 12.62
N ASP A 22 -11.06 9.29 11.66
CA ASP A 22 -10.86 10.34 10.65
C ASP A 22 -11.17 11.76 11.20
N GLY A 23 -11.62 11.89 12.46
CA GLY A 23 -11.98 13.18 13.06
C GLY A 23 -13.14 13.91 12.36
N THR A 24 -14.05 13.16 11.73
CA THR A 24 -15.13 13.69 10.89
C THR A 24 -16.49 13.25 11.38
N SER A 25 -17.56 13.91 10.92
CA SER A 25 -18.91 13.47 11.24
C SER A 25 -19.28 12.21 10.45
N LEU A 26 -20.11 11.35 11.03
CA LEU A 26 -20.64 10.16 10.33
C LEU A 26 -21.35 10.55 9.02
N LYS A 27 -22.06 11.68 9.02
CA LYS A 27 -22.75 12.22 7.84
C LYS A 27 -21.77 12.54 6.72
N ASP A 28 -20.68 13.24 7.02
CA ASP A 28 -19.70 13.67 6.01
C ASP A 28 -18.90 12.47 5.47
N LEU A 29 -18.60 11.49 6.33
CA LEU A 29 -18.04 10.22 5.90
C LEU A 29 -18.96 9.50 4.91
N VAL A 30 -20.24 9.34 5.25
CA VAL A 30 -21.21 8.65 4.38
C VAL A 30 -21.36 9.37 3.04
N ILE A 31 -21.44 10.70 3.03
CA ILE A 31 -21.53 11.48 1.79
C ILE A 31 -20.29 11.23 0.91
N ARG A 32 -19.07 11.29 1.47
CA ARG A 32 -17.83 11.00 0.73
C ARG A 32 -17.82 9.59 0.17
N LEU A 33 -18.21 8.60 0.96
CA LEU A 33 -18.22 7.20 0.52
C LEU A 33 -19.21 6.97 -0.61
N VAL A 34 -20.40 7.57 -0.54
CA VAL A 34 -21.40 7.50 -1.61
C VAL A 34 -20.89 8.19 -2.88
N GLN A 35 -20.34 9.39 -2.76
CA GLN A 35 -19.76 10.10 -3.91
C GLN A 35 -18.64 9.31 -4.57
N ARG A 36 -17.75 8.72 -3.76
CA ARG A 36 -16.68 7.85 -4.24
C ARG A 36 -17.25 6.62 -4.95
N GLY A 37 -18.21 5.92 -4.36
CA GLY A 37 -18.82 4.74 -4.98
C GLY A 37 -19.56 5.04 -6.29
N LEU A 38 -20.10 6.25 -6.45
CA LEU A 38 -20.71 6.70 -7.71
C LEU A 38 -19.69 7.19 -8.75
N SER A 39 -18.49 7.57 -8.31
CA SER A 39 -17.42 8.06 -9.19
C SER A 39 -16.44 6.96 -9.60
N GLU A 40 -16.35 5.88 -8.82
CA GLU A 40 -15.57 4.71 -9.17
C GLU A 40 -16.17 4.10 -10.45
N PRO A 41 -15.39 4.01 -11.55
CA PRO A 41 -15.83 3.26 -12.70
C PRO A 41 -16.13 1.83 -12.23
N THR A 42 -17.28 1.28 -12.63
CA THR A 42 -17.58 -0.15 -12.42
C THR A 42 -16.32 -0.91 -12.82
N PRO A 43 -15.75 -1.76 -11.94
CA PRO A 43 -14.58 -2.53 -12.31
C PRO A 43 -14.91 -3.23 -13.61
N ALA A 44 -14.21 -2.87 -14.69
CA ALA A 44 -14.25 -3.68 -15.88
C ALA A 44 -13.92 -5.10 -15.43
N GLU A 45 -14.61 -6.10 -15.97
CA GLU A 45 -14.24 -7.52 -15.80
C GLU A 45 -12.72 -7.62 -15.84
N PRO A 46 -12.07 -8.43 -14.97
CA PRO A 46 -10.62 -8.40 -14.79
C PRO A 46 -9.93 -8.53 -16.14
N THR A 47 -9.59 -7.37 -16.71
CA THR A 47 -8.76 -7.28 -17.90
C THR A 47 -7.46 -7.93 -17.50
N GLU A 48 -6.95 -8.81 -18.38
CA GLU A 48 -5.67 -9.48 -18.23
C GLU A 48 -4.70 -8.58 -17.47
N ARG A 49 -4.13 -9.11 -16.38
CA ARG A 49 -3.12 -8.38 -15.61
C ARG A 49 -2.11 -7.83 -16.60
N ALA A 50 -2.03 -6.50 -16.70
CA ALA A 50 -1.03 -5.88 -17.55
C ALA A 50 0.33 -6.46 -17.14
N PRO A 51 1.18 -6.86 -18.12
CA PRO A 51 2.48 -7.41 -17.80
C PRO A 51 3.25 -6.41 -16.93
N PHE A 52 3.96 -6.92 -15.94
CA PHE A 52 4.81 -6.06 -15.12
C PHE A 52 5.75 -5.26 -16.03
N PRO A 53 5.97 -3.96 -15.73
CA PRO A 53 6.92 -3.17 -16.48
C PRO A 53 8.30 -3.84 -16.38
N VAL A 54 8.85 -4.26 -17.52
CA VAL A 54 10.21 -4.78 -17.58
C VAL A 54 11.16 -3.59 -17.59
N LEU A 55 12.01 -3.50 -16.56
CA LEU A 55 13.05 -2.47 -16.50
C LEU A 55 14.16 -2.82 -17.51
N ILE A 56 14.20 -2.09 -18.62
CA ILE A 56 15.25 -2.22 -19.64
C ILE A 56 16.25 -1.07 -19.45
N PRO A 57 17.54 -1.35 -19.24
CA PRO A 57 18.56 -0.31 -19.15
C PRO A 57 18.65 0.50 -20.44
N ALA A 58 18.69 1.83 -20.32
CA ALA A 58 18.71 2.75 -21.47
C ALA A 58 19.92 2.56 -22.40
N THR A 59 21.01 2.02 -21.86
CA THR A 59 22.26 1.72 -22.58
C THR A 59 22.25 0.35 -23.27
N GLY A 60 21.22 -0.47 -23.07
CA GLY A 60 21.14 -1.85 -23.59
C GLY A 60 22.12 -2.83 -22.95
N GLN A 61 22.92 -2.39 -21.97
CA GLN A 61 23.83 -3.24 -21.20
C GLN A 61 23.11 -3.77 -19.97
N PRO A 62 23.29 -5.05 -19.59
CA PRO A 62 22.73 -5.58 -18.36
C PRO A 62 23.08 -4.71 -17.15
N PHE A 63 22.18 -4.62 -16.18
CA PHE A 63 22.51 -3.95 -14.92
C PHE A 63 23.76 -4.61 -14.32
N PRO A 64 24.71 -3.83 -13.78
CA PRO A 64 25.93 -4.35 -13.18
C PRO A 64 25.62 -4.93 -11.79
N VAL A 65 24.72 -5.90 -11.73
CA VAL A 65 24.33 -6.62 -10.52
C VAL A 65 24.88 -8.04 -10.64
N PRO A 66 25.75 -8.47 -9.71
CA PRO A 66 26.21 -9.85 -9.64
C PRO A 66 25.04 -10.83 -9.62
N ALA A 67 25.16 -11.94 -10.37
CA ALA A 67 24.07 -12.89 -10.56
C ALA A 67 23.61 -13.53 -9.24
N GLU A 68 24.51 -13.64 -8.27
CA GLU A 68 24.28 -14.18 -6.92
C GLU A 68 23.22 -13.34 -6.17
N LEU A 69 23.21 -12.02 -6.41
CA LEU A 69 22.28 -11.06 -5.80
C LEU A 69 20.92 -11.01 -6.50
N LEU A 70 20.78 -11.65 -7.67
CA LEU A 70 19.51 -11.75 -8.39
C LEU A 70 18.63 -12.91 -7.87
N SER A 71 19.05 -13.57 -6.78
CA SER A 71 18.28 -14.59 -6.10
C SER A 71 17.58 -14.03 -4.85
N ASN A 72 16.45 -14.62 -4.46
CA ASN A 72 15.78 -14.25 -3.21
C ASN A 72 16.71 -14.40 -2.00
N ALA A 73 17.59 -15.41 -1.99
CA ALA A 73 18.57 -15.61 -0.94
C ALA A 73 19.60 -14.47 -0.89
N GLY A 74 20.18 -14.08 -2.04
CA GLY A 74 21.13 -12.97 -2.12
C GLY A 74 20.50 -11.62 -1.75
N LEU A 75 19.24 -11.39 -2.10
CA LEU A 75 18.50 -10.18 -1.68
C LEU A 75 18.29 -10.13 -0.16
N MET A 76 17.98 -11.27 0.47
CA MET A 76 17.82 -11.35 1.92
C MET A 76 19.14 -11.07 2.63
N GLU A 77 20.25 -11.60 2.14
CA GLU A 77 21.58 -11.34 2.70
C GLU A 77 21.93 -9.85 2.67
N LEU A 78 21.69 -9.16 1.55
CA LEU A 78 21.89 -7.71 1.45
C LEU A 78 21.04 -6.93 2.46
N ALA A 79 19.75 -7.26 2.55
CA ALA A 79 18.82 -6.59 3.47
C ALA A 79 19.26 -6.75 4.93
N THR A 80 19.69 -7.97 5.30
CA THR A 80 20.21 -8.24 6.65
C THR A 80 21.54 -7.54 6.92
N ALA A 81 22.45 -7.50 5.94
CA ALA A 81 23.75 -6.85 6.10
C ALA A 81 23.63 -5.32 6.31
N GLU A 82 22.68 -4.66 5.64
CA GLU A 82 22.40 -3.24 5.86
C GLU A 82 21.82 -2.96 7.25
N GLU A 83 20.97 -3.85 7.75
CA GLU A 83 20.31 -3.72 9.05
C GLU A 83 21.28 -3.97 10.21
N ASP A 84 22.18 -4.94 10.07
CA ASP A 84 23.27 -5.21 11.02
C ASP A 84 24.27 -4.03 11.08
N ALA A 85 24.63 -3.46 9.93
CA ALA A 85 25.52 -2.29 9.87
C ALA A 85 24.90 -1.05 10.53
N ARG A 86 23.60 -0.79 10.30
CA ARG A 86 22.86 0.29 10.97
C ARG A 86 22.78 0.06 12.49
N SER A 87 22.52 -1.18 12.90
CA SER A 87 22.45 -1.56 14.32
C SER A 87 23.79 -1.37 15.04
N LEU A 88 24.90 -1.79 14.40
CA LEU A 88 26.27 -1.58 14.91
C LEU A 88 26.67 -0.09 14.99
N ALA A 89 26.28 0.72 14.00
CA ALA A 89 26.53 2.16 14.00
C ALA A 89 25.79 2.86 15.16
N LEU A 90 24.55 2.47 15.43
CA LEU A 90 23.76 2.95 16.57
C LEU A 90 24.38 2.57 17.91
N MET A 91 24.94 1.35 18.04
CA MET A 91 25.61 0.93 19.28
C MET A 91 26.97 1.62 19.51
N ARG A 92 27.70 1.99 18.45
CA ARG A 92 28.96 2.73 18.56
C ARG A 92 28.78 4.22 18.89
N GLY A 93 27.60 4.79 18.63
CA GLY A 93 27.27 6.19 18.95
C GLY A 93 26.81 6.44 20.39
N GLN A 94 26.74 5.42 21.26
CA GLN A 94 26.32 5.53 22.66
C GLN A 94 27.46 5.42 23.69
N ARG A 95 28.70 5.73 23.29
CA ARG A 95 29.83 5.87 24.22
C ARG A 95 30.44 7.26 24.15
#